data_AF-A0A1C0AE09-F1
#
_entry.id   AF-A0A1C0AE09-F1
#
_cell.length_a   1.000
_cell.length_b   1.000
_cell.length_c   1.000
_cell.angle_alpha   90.00
_cell.angle_beta   90.00
_cell.angle_gamma   90.00
#
_symmetry.space_group_name_H-M   'P 1'
#
loop_
_entity.id
_entity.type
_entity.pdbx_description
1 polymer ?
#
loop_
_entity_poly.entity_id
_entity_poly.type
_entity_poly.pdbx_seq_one_letter_code
_entity_poly.pdbx_strand_id
1 'polypeptide(L)'
;MDIDKLVENKETVSEETVQDEDVRISPRTGKPVQTKYAPKKKRKSENWKKSPVIGMNGYDLKEGDNTKYLQINLELFNMPEIDLHNVDEVSKRLSDYFELYAKYDTKPTVMGMAMSLNGMDRTTLRCVAKDLPIGGNGYKSALPKPVTLAIKKAYFLLENLYENYMQNGKINPVAGIFLGKNNYGYQDKTEYVLTPNSNNEDEYSADDIKKRYLIAEKSGQGGDLPED
;
A
#
# COMPACT_ATOMS: atom_id res chain seq x y z
N MET A 1 -57.68 27.39 52.73
CA MET A 1 -57.15 28.67 53.20
C MET A 1 -55.78 28.36 53.78
N ASP A 2 -54.76 28.90 53.10
CA ASP A 2 -53.40 29.22 53.56
C ASP A 2 -52.52 28.04 53.99
N ILE A 3 -51.21 27.99 53.68
CA ILE A 3 -50.12 28.58 54.50
C ILE A 3 -48.80 28.64 53.68
N ASP A 4 -48.84 28.88 52.37
CA ASP A 4 -47.59 29.11 51.61
C ASP A 4 -47.16 30.58 51.70
N LYS A 5 -46.45 30.93 52.78
CA LYS A 5 -45.40 32.00 52.87
C LYS A 5 -45.18 32.43 54.32
N LEU A 6 -44.21 31.80 54.96
CA LEU A 6 -43.43 32.20 56.15
C LEU A 6 -42.57 30.95 56.41
N VAL A 7 -41.28 30.91 56.11
CA VAL A 7 -40.24 31.44 56.98
C VAL A 7 -38.94 31.57 56.18
N GLU A 8 -38.41 32.78 56.23
CA GLU A 8 -37.07 33.22 55.89
C GLU A 8 -36.00 32.57 56.81
N ASN A 9 -34.80 32.41 56.23
CA ASN A 9 -33.49 32.45 56.89
C ASN A 9 -33.04 31.28 57.79
N LYS A 10 -32.03 30.55 57.31
CA LYS A 10 -30.81 30.28 58.09
C LYS A 10 -29.62 29.96 57.19
N GLU A 11 -28.57 30.76 57.36
CA GLU A 11 -27.22 30.60 56.83
C GLU A 11 -26.64 29.21 57.14
N THR A 12 -25.82 28.67 56.23
CA THR A 12 -24.52 28.07 56.58
C THR A 12 -23.64 27.89 55.34
N VAL A 13 -22.45 28.47 55.45
CA VAL A 13 -21.25 28.29 54.63
C VAL A 13 -20.81 26.81 54.64
N SER A 14 -20.40 26.24 53.49
CA SER A 14 -19.34 25.22 53.49
C SER A 14 -18.73 24.99 52.10
N GLU A 15 -17.44 25.31 52.05
CA GLU A 15 -16.36 24.60 51.35
C GLU A 15 -16.22 24.78 49.83
N GLU A 16 -15.52 25.85 49.47
CA GLU A 16 -14.51 25.80 48.41
C GLU A 16 -13.61 24.58 48.63
N THR A 17 -13.84 23.53 47.86
CA THR A 17 -12.86 22.45 47.70
C THR A 17 -11.81 22.93 46.72
N VAL A 18 -10.77 23.58 47.27
CA VAL A 18 -9.48 23.75 46.62
C VAL A 18 -8.93 22.34 46.37
N GLN A 19 -9.15 21.81 45.18
CA GLN A 19 -8.40 20.65 44.71
C GLN A 19 -7.02 21.18 44.30
N ASP A 20 -6.03 20.93 45.16
CA ASP A 20 -4.61 21.10 44.86
C ASP A 20 -4.25 20.20 43.66
N GLU A 21 -4.43 20.72 42.45
CA GLU A 21 -3.81 20.14 41.27
C GLU A 21 -2.30 20.37 41.40
N ASP A 22 -1.53 19.29 41.57
CA ASP A 22 -0.06 19.29 41.52
C ASP A 22 0.43 20.15 40.35
N VAL A 23 0.84 21.38 40.65
CA VAL A 23 1.19 22.36 39.63
C VAL A 23 2.52 21.95 39.04
N ARG A 24 2.50 21.23 37.91
CA ARG A 24 3.71 20.83 37.18
C ARG A 24 4.55 22.07 36.85
N ILE A 25 5.72 22.17 37.45
CA ILE A 25 6.68 23.26 37.22
C ILE A 25 7.59 22.87 36.06
N SER A 26 7.75 23.77 35.09
CA SER A 26 8.66 23.56 33.96
C SER A 26 10.12 23.52 34.44
N PRO A 27 10.89 22.46 34.15
CA PRO A 27 12.31 22.38 34.54
C PRO A 27 13.18 23.47 33.89
N ARG A 28 12.70 24.07 32.79
CA ARG A 28 13.44 25.08 32.02
C ARG A 28 13.17 26.51 32.46
N THR A 29 11.99 26.78 33.02
CA THR A 29 11.54 28.16 33.30
C THR A 29 11.11 28.38 34.75
N GLY A 30 11.03 27.34 35.58
CA GLY A 30 10.66 27.45 37.00
C GLY A 30 9.25 27.96 37.26
N LYS A 31 8.45 28.18 36.21
CA LYS A 31 7.07 28.67 36.28
C LYS A 31 6.07 27.52 36.14
N PRO A 32 4.88 27.65 36.74
CA PRO A 32 3.81 26.67 36.62
C PRO A 32 3.38 26.52 35.15
N VAL A 33 3.34 25.29 34.66
CA VAL A 33 2.97 24.98 33.27
C VAL A 33 1.50 25.30 33.06
N GLN A 34 1.23 26.36 32.29
CA GLN A 34 -0.14 26.79 31.98
C GLN A 34 -0.78 25.85 30.96
N THR A 35 -1.46 24.80 31.43
CA THR A 35 -2.15 23.79 30.61
C THR A 35 -3.24 24.37 29.70
N LYS A 36 -3.79 25.54 30.04
CA LYS A 36 -4.78 26.29 29.25
C LYS A 36 -4.32 26.69 27.84
N TYR A 37 -3.01 26.87 27.64
CA TYR A 37 -2.43 27.24 26.33
C TYR A 37 -1.72 26.07 25.65
N ALA A 38 -1.74 24.87 26.23
CA ALA A 38 -1.16 23.70 25.59
C ALA A 38 -1.97 23.33 24.32
N PRO A 39 -1.30 23.04 23.19
CA PRO A 39 -2.00 22.59 21.99
C PRO A 39 -2.77 21.30 22.31
N LYS A 40 -4.11 21.36 22.25
CA LYS A 40 -4.96 20.20 22.51
C LYS A 40 -4.62 19.10 21.51
N LYS A 41 -4.17 17.93 21.99
CA LYS A 41 -4.00 16.73 21.16
C LYS A 41 -5.33 16.45 20.47
N LYS A 42 -5.39 16.53 19.13
CA LYS A 42 -6.58 16.17 18.37
C LYS A 42 -6.95 14.72 18.75
N ARG A 43 -8.09 14.53 19.42
CA ARG A 43 -8.62 13.19 19.70
C ARG A 43 -8.84 12.52 18.35
N LYS A 44 -8.21 11.36 18.11
CA LYS A 44 -8.45 10.59 16.88
C LYS A 44 -9.95 10.27 16.84
N SER A 45 -10.67 10.80 15.85
CA SER A 45 -12.13 10.64 15.72
C SER A 45 -12.47 9.16 15.56
N GLU A 46 -13.41 8.62 16.33
CA GLU A 46 -13.73 7.19 16.40
C GLU A 46 -13.88 6.48 15.04
N ASN A 47 -14.28 7.21 13.99
CA ASN A 47 -14.27 6.77 12.58
C ASN A 47 -12.91 6.23 12.07
N TRP A 48 -11.79 6.61 12.68
CA TRP A 48 -10.46 6.07 12.32
C TRP A 48 -10.40 4.55 12.51
N LYS A 49 -11.16 4.02 13.48
CA LYS A 49 -11.28 2.59 13.75
C LYS A 49 -12.08 1.84 12.68
N LYS A 50 -12.80 2.54 11.79
CA LYS A 50 -13.56 1.95 10.66
C LYS A 50 -12.76 1.93 9.35
N SER A 51 -11.51 2.41 9.38
CA SER A 51 -10.66 2.39 8.19
C SER A 51 -10.41 0.94 7.76
N PRO A 52 -10.53 0.60 6.46
CA PRO A 52 -10.20 -0.73 5.94
C PRO A 52 -8.73 -1.12 6.12
N VAL A 53 -7.87 -0.17 6.49
CA VAL A 53 -6.41 -0.34 6.66
C VAL A 53 -6.04 -0.52 8.14
N ILE A 54 -6.98 -0.35 9.07
CA ILE A 54 -6.72 -0.31 10.51
C ILE A 54 -7.55 -1.38 11.23
N GLY A 55 -6.86 -2.27 11.97
CA GLY A 55 -7.49 -3.34 12.75
C GLY A 55 -7.86 -4.58 11.92
N MET A 56 -8.79 -5.39 12.43
CA MET A 56 -9.30 -6.60 11.74
C MET A 56 -10.36 -6.31 10.67
N ASN A 57 -10.79 -5.05 10.48
CA ASN A 57 -11.89 -4.69 9.58
C ASN A 57 -11.69 -5.11 8.10
N GLY A 58 -10.44 -5.34 7.67
CA GLY A 58 -10.12 -5.87 6.34
C GLY A 58 -10.13 -7.40 6.25
N TYR A 59 -10.23 -8.09 7.38
CA TYR A 59 -10.24 -9.55 7.56
C TYR A 59 -11.58 -10.07 8.08
N ASP A 60 -12.55 -9.19 8.32
CA ASP A 60 -13.91 -9.58 8.72
C ASP A 60 -14.60 -10.23 7.50
N LEU A 61 -14.35 -11.53 7.32
CA LEU A 61 -15.07 -12.35 6.36
C LEU A 61 -16.52 -12.48 6.81
N LYS A 62 -17.44 -12.21 5.89
CA LYS A 62 -18.83 -12.57 6.11
C LYS A 62 -18.98 -14.06 5.88
N GLU A 63 -19.91 -14.67 6.60
CA GLU A 63 -20.30 -16.04 6.32
C GLU A 63 -20.70 -16.19 4.85
N GLY A 64 -20.13 -17.18 4.16
CA GLY A 64 -20.34 -17.41 2.73
C GLY A 64 -19.29 -16.80 1.79
N ASP A 65 -18.42 -15.88 2.24
CA ASP A 65 -17.38 -15.30 1.37
C ASP A 65 -16.41 -16.38 0.85
N ASN A 66 -15.97 -17.30 1.72
CA ASN A 66 -15.09 -18.40 1.31
C ASN A 66 -15.80 -19.36 0.34
N THR A 67 -17.06 -19.70 0.60
CA THR A 67 -17.86 -20.55 -0.28
C THR A 67 -18.02 -19.91 -1.66
N LYS A 68 -18.26 -18.60 -1.71
CA LYS A 68 -18.37 -17.83 -2.94
C LYS A 68 -17.09 -17.90 -3.78
N TYR A 69 -15.94 -17.62 -3.17
CA TYR A 69 -14.66 -17.71 -3.88
C TYR A 69 -14.33 -19.15 -4.30
N LEU A 70 -14.64 -20.15 -3.46
CA LEU A 70 -14.45 -21.55 -3.82
C LEU A 70 -15.31 -21.94 -5.03
N GLN A 71 -16.58 -21.51 -5.06
CA GLN A 71 -17.50 -21.79 -6.17
C GLN A 71 -17.01 -21.16 -7.48
N ILE A 72 -16.57 -19.91 -7.46
CA ILE A 72 -15.98 -19.26 -8.66
C ILE A 72 -14.78 -20.06 -9.16
N ASN A 73 -13.86 -20.43 -8.27
CA ASN A 73 -12.66 -21.19 -8.66
C ASN A 73 -13.01 -22.60 -9.14
N LEU A 74 -14.05 -23.23 -8.60
CA LEU A 74 -14.55 -24.52 -9.05
C LEU A 74 -15.19 -24.43 -10.44
N GLU A 75 -15.99 -23.38 -10.70
CA GLU A 75 -16.53 -23.12 -12.03
C GLU A 75 -15.41 -22.88 -13.05
N LEU A 76 -14.39 -22.07 -12.71
CA LEU A 76 -13.20 -21.87 -13.55
C LEU A 76 -12.42 -23.17 -13.81
N PHE A 77 -12.25 -24.01 -12.79
CA PHE A 77 -11.55 -25.29 -12.90
C PHE A 77 -12.29 -26.28 -13.80
N ASN A 78 -13.62 -26.26 -13.78
CA ASN A 78 -14.46 -27.15 -14.57
C ASN A 78 -14.76 -26.62 -15.99
N MET A 79 -14.25 -25.44 -16.37
CA MET A 79 -14.41 -24.93 -17.73
C MET A 79 -13.72 -25.87 -18.72
N PRO A 80 -14.38 -26.26 -19.83
CA PRO A 80 -13.75 -27.13 -20.82
C PRO A 80 -12.58 -26.43 -21.51
N GLU A 81 -11.63 -27.19 -22.03
CA GLU A 81 -10.60 -26.62 -22.89
C GLU A 81 -11.21 -26.09 -24.20
N ILE A 82 -10.67 -24.98 -24.70
CA ILE A 82 -11.07 -24.35 -25.97
C ILE A 82 -9.91 -24.34 -26.95
N ASP A 83 -10.21 -24.18 -28.24
CA ASP A 83 -9.18 -23.92 -29.23
C ASP A 83 -8.71 -22.47 -29.14
N LEU A 84 -7.47 -22.27 -28.68
CA LEU A 84 -6.84 -20.95 -28.60
C LEU A 84 -6.42 -20.38 -29.96
N HIS A 85 -6.57 -21.13 -31.05
CA HIS A 85 -6.40 -20.60 -32.41
C HIS A 85 -7.70 -20.06 -33.02
N ASN A 86 -8.84 -20.33 -32.39
CA ASN A 86 -10.14 -19.84 -32.82
C ASN A 86 -10.55 -18.58 -32.04
N VAL A 87 -10.76 -17.48 -32.78
CA VAL A 87 -11.07 -16.16 -32.22
C VAL A 87 -12.45 -16.12 -31.58
N ASP A 88 -13.42 -16.81 -32.17
CA ASP A 88 -14.81 -16.79 -31.71
C ASP A 88 -14.94 -17.57 -30.40
N GLU A 89 -14.27 -18.72 -30.30
CA GLU A 89 -14.21 -19.51 -29.06
C GLU A 89 -13.52 -18.75 -27.92
N VAL A 90 -12.38 -18.12 -28.19
CA VAL A 90 -11.67 -17.31 -27.18
C VAL A 90 -12.51 -16.11 -26.75
N SER A 91 -13.14 -15.40 -27.69
CA SER A 91 -13.98 -14.24 -27.37
C SER A 91 -15.20 -14.62 -26.54
N LYS A 92 -15.83 -15.77 -26.87
CA LYS A 92 -16.92 -16.31 -26.08
C LYS A 92 -16.45 -16.69 -24.67
N ARG A 93 -15.32 -17.41 -24.54
CA ARG A 93 -14.74 -17.78 -23.24
C ARG A 93 -14.43 -16.57 -22.38
N LEU A 94 -13.90 -15.49 -22.98
CA LEU A 94 -13.65 -14.25 -22.27
C LEU A 94 -14.95 -13.60 -21.77
N SER A 95 -16.02 -13.67 -22.56
CA SER A 95 -17.34 -13.18 -22.17
C SER A 95 -17.92 -14.01 -21.03
N ASP A 96 -17.91 -15.34 -21.15
CA ASP A 96 -18.33 -16.29 -20.11
C ASP A 96 -17.59 -16.04 -18.78
N TYR A 97 -16.29 -15.73 -18.87
CA TYR A 97 -15.47 -15.37 -17.71
C TYR A 97 -15.95 -14.09 -17.02
N PHE A 98 -16.23 -13.01 -17.75
CA PHE A 98 -16.73 -11.78 -17.14
C PHE A 98 -18.14 -11.95 -16.59
N GLU A 99 -18.99 -12.71 -17.28
CA GLU A 99 -20.32 -13.07 -16.82
C GLU A 99 -20.29 -13.88 -15.52
N LEU A 100 -19.33 -14.79 -15.37
CA LEU A 100 -19.13 -15.54 -14.13
C LEU A 100 -18.88 -14.60 -12.95
N TYR A 101 -17.95 -13.65 -13.09
CA TYR A 101 -17.65 -12.70 -12.02
C TYR A 101 -18.80 -11.72 -11.76
N ALA A 102 -19.56 -11.36 -12.81
CA ALA A 102 -20.78 -10.56 -12.68
C ALA A 102 -21.90 -11.32 -11.94
N LYS A 103 -22.13 -12.59 -12.25
CA LYS A 103 -23.11 -13.48 -11.58
C LYS A 103 -22.86 -13.55 -10.08
N TYR A 104 -21.59 -13.67 -9.70
CA TYR A 104 -21.20 -13.70 -8.31
C TYR A 104 -21.04 -12.31 -7.70
N ASP A 105 -21.16 -11.20 -8.42
CA ASP A 105 -20.89 -9.85 -7.88
C ASP A 105 -19.52 -9.80 -7.17
N THR A 106 -18.46 -10.19 -7.88
CA THR A 106 -17.08 -10.11 -7.39
C THR A 106 -16.16 -9.47 -8.41
N LYS A 107 -15.04 -8.94 -7.94
CA LYS A 107 -14.05 -8.30 -8.82
C LYS A 107 -13.31 -9.38 -9.61
N PRO A 108 -13.22 -9.25 -10.95
CA PRO A 108 -12.46 -10.19 -11.76
C PRO A 108 -10.96 -10.09 -11.46
N THR A 109 -10.25 -11.18 -11.70
CA THR A 109 -8.82 -11.33 -11.40
C THR A 109 -8.03 -11.76 -12.62
N VAL A 110 -6.84 -11.20 -12.81
CA VAL A 110 -5.97 -11.56 -13.94
C VAL A 110 -5.60 -13.04 -13.93
N MET A 111 -5.41 -13.64 -12.74
CA MET A 111 -5.16 -15.08 -12.62
C MET A 111 -6.38 -15.91 -13.02
N GLY A 112 -7.59 -15.51 -12.62
CA GLY A 112 -8.81 -16.20 -13.03
C GLY A 112 -9.03 -16.16 -14.56
N MET A 113 -8.66 -15.05 -15.21
CA MET A 113 -8.71 -14.95 -16.68
C MET A 113 -7.67 -15.86 -17.33
N ALA A 114 -6.48 -15.98 -16.74
CA ALA A 114 -5.46 -16.91 -17.22
C ALA A 114 -5.93 -18.37 -17.07
N MET A 115 -6.58 -18.68 -15.96
CA MET A 115 -7.17 -19.99 -15.68
C MET A 115 -8.29 -20.35 -16.68
N SER A 116 -9.15 -19.39 -17.03
CA SER A 116 -10.23 -19.63 -18.01
C SER A 116 -9.73 -19.88 -19.44
N LEU A 117 -8.50 -19.46 -19.75
CA LEU A 117 -7.82 -19.70 -21.03
C LEU A 117 -6.92 -20.94 -20.96
N ASN A 118 -7.53 -22.10 -20.69
CA ASN A 118 -6.88 -23.41 -20.59
C ASN A 118 -5.77 -23.49 -19.53
N GLY A 119 -5.91 -22.78 -18.41
CA GLY A 119 -4.94 -22.85 -17.31
C GLY A 119 -3.58 -22.23 -17.62
N MET A 120 -3.50 -21.25 -18.55
CA MET A 120 -2.23 -20.60 -18.85
C MET A 120 -1.66 -19.85 -17.64
N ASP A 121 -0.34 -19.77 -17.54
CA ASP A 121 0.29 -18.97 -16.48
C ASP A 121 -0.02 -17.47 -16.67
N ARG A 122 -0.17 -16.77 -15.55
CA ARG A 122 -0.44 -15.33 -15.54
C ARG A 122 0.69 -14.53 -16.19
N THR A 123 1.94 -14.99 -16.11
CA THR A 123 3.07 -14.33 -16.79
C THR A 123 2.93 -14.45 -18.30
N THR A 124 2.56 -15.63 -18.79
CA THR A 124 2.28 -15.87 -20.22
C THR A 124 1.15 -14.95 -20.71
N LEU A 125 0.04 -14.88 -19.98
CA LEU A 125 -1.07 -13.96 -20.30
C LEU A 125 -0.59 -12.51 -20.39
N ARG A 126 0.20 -12.05 -19.41
CA ARG A 126 0.76 -10.69 -19.40
C ARG A 126 1.68 -10.46 -20.60
N CYS A 127 2.54 -11.43 -20.94
CA CYS A 127 3.42 -11.31 -22.08
C CYS A 127 2.65 -11.22 -23.40
N VAL A 128 1.58 -12.01 -23.58
CA VAL A 128 0.68 -11.91 -24.74
C VAL A 128 0.00 -10.54 -24.79
N ALA A 129 -0.50 -10.03 -23.66
CA ALA A 129 -1.23 -8.77 -23.62
C ALA A 129 -0.35 -7.52 -23.82
N LYS A 130 0.92 -7.54 -23.37
CA LYS A 130 1.84 -6.41 -23.46
C LYS A 130 2.92 -6.58 -24.55
N ASP A 131 2.76 -7.58 -25.43
CA ASP A 131 3.72 -7.93 -26.51
C ASP A 131 5.16 -8.14 -25.99
N LEU A 132 5.30 -8.73 -24.80
CA LEU A 132 6.60 -9.02 -24.19
C LEU A 132 7.12 -10.40 -24.61
N PRO A 133 8.45 -10.60 -24.62
CA PRO A 133 9.02 -11.92 -24.88
C PRO A 133 8.55 -12.92 -23.81
N ILE A 134 8.08 -14.08 -24.27
CA ILE A 134 7.65 -15.18 -23.41
C ILE A 134 8.90 -15.96 -23.03
N GLY A 135 9.43 -15.68 -21.84
CA GLY A 135 10.70 -16.22 -21.37
C GLY A 135 10.81 -17.74 -21.57
N GLY A 136 11.80 -18.17 -22.36
CA GLY A 136 12.18 -19.57 -22.59
C GLY A 136 11.19 -20.45 -23.38
N ASN A 137 9.89 -20.14 -23.41
CA ASN A 137 8.86 -21.01 -24.02
C ASN A 137 8.69 -20.84 -25.54
N GLY A 138 9.46 -19.96 -26.18
CA GLY A 138 9.60 -19.89 -27.64
C GLY A 138 8.26 -19.83 -28.42
N TYR A 139 8.22 -20.51 -29.57
CA TYR A 139 7.11 -20.53 -30.54
C TYR A 139 5.81 -21.21 -30.04
N LYS A 140 5.81 -21.88 -28.87
CA LYS A 140 4.64 -22.62 -28.33
C LYS A 140 3.48 -21.73 -27.90
N SER A 141 3.67 -20.42 -27.94
CA SER A 141 2.70 -19.40 -27.50
C SER A 141 2.33 -18.43 -28.63
N ALA A 142 2.72 -18.73 -29.88
CA ALA A 142 2.37 -17.93 -31.05
C ALA A 142 0.88 -18.11 -31.37
N LEU A 143 0.03 -17.47 -30.57
CA LEU A 143 -1.40 -17.37 -30.82
C LEU A 143 -1.63 -16.51 -32.08
N PRO A 144 -2.70 -16.78 -32.86
CA PRO A 144 -3.03 -15.96 -34.01
C PRO A 144 -3.26 -14.51 -33.60
N LYS A 145 -2.82 -13.57 -34.45
CA LYS A 145 -2.96 -12.13 -34.19
C LYS A 145 -4.37 -11.70 -33.75
N PRO A 146 -5.47 -12.20 -34.35
CA PRO A 146 -6.79 -11.78 -33.91
C PRO A 146 -7.15 -12.28 -32.50
N VAL A 147 -6.66 -13.48 -32.11
CA VAL A 147 -6.81 -14.02 -30.75
C VAL A 147 -6.03 -13.17 -29.75
N THR A 148 -4.77 -12.85 -30.04
CA THR A 148 -3.95 -12.02 -29.15
C THR A 148 -4.56 -10.63 -28.95
N LEU A 149 -5.17 -10.06 -29.99
CA LEU A 149 -5.91 -8.80 -29.90
C LEU A 149 -7.15 -8.91 -28.99
N ALA A 150 -7.90 -10.01 -29.05
CA ALA A 150 -9.05 -10.25 -28.16
C ALA A 150 -8.60 -10.36 -26.70
N ILE A 151 -7.56 -11.14 -26.44
CA ILE A 151 -6.96 -11.29 -25.10
C ILE A 151 -6.45 -9.94 -24.58
N LYS A 152 -5.75 -9.17 -25.42
CA LYS A 152 -5.24 -7.84 -25.08
C LYS A 152 -6.36 -6.86 -24.69
N LYS A 153 -7.47 -6.86 -25.43
CA LYS A 153 -8.64 -6.04 -25.10
C LYS A 153 -9.24 -6.42 -23.75
N ALA A 154 -9.45 -7.71 -23.49
CA ALA A 154 -9.95 -8.18 -22.21
C ALA A 154 -9.00 -7.88 -21.04
N TYR A 155 -7.69 -7.96 -21.28
CA TYR A 155 -6.68 -7.61 -20.28
C TYR A 155 -6.70 -6.11 -19.93
N PHE A 156 -6.84 -5.23 -20.91
CA PHE A 156 -7.00 -3.79 -20.66
C PHE A 156 -8.33 -3.45 -20.01
N LEU A 157 -9.39 -4.22 -20.29
CA LEU A 157 -10.64 -4.10 -19.56
C LEU A 157 -10.48 -4.42 -18.07
N LEU A 158 -9.69 -5.44 -17.71
CA LEU A 158 -9.33 -5.71 -16.30
C LEU A 158 -8.54 -4.56 -15.67
N GLU A 159 -7.59 -3.99 -16.41
CA GLU A 159 -6.79 -2.83 -15.97
C GLU A 159 -7.70 -1.62 -15.70
N ASN A 160 -8.67 -1.35 -16.58
CA ASN A 160 -9.66 -0.28 -16.40
C ASN A 160 -10.62 -0.54 -15.23
N LEU A 161 -11.13 -1.77 -15.06
CA LEU A 161 -11.98 -2.12 -13.91
C LEU A 161 -11.23 -1.93 -12.59
N TYR A 162 -9.97 -2.39 -12.54
CA TYR A 162 -9.09 -2.20 -11.40
C TYR A 162 -8.91 -0.70 -11.07
N GLU A 163 -8.66 0.13 -12.07
CA GLU A 163 -8.52 1.58 -11.89
C GLU A 163 -9.81 2.20 -11.33
N ASN A 164 -10.96 1.87 -11.92
CA ASN A 164 -12.27 2.31 -11.42
C ASN A 164 -12.49 1.91 -9.95
N TYR A 165 -12.12 0.68 -9.58
CA TYR A 165 -12.25 0.23 -8.19
C TYR A 165 -11.32 0.97 -7.24
N MET A 166 -10.12 1.35 -7.68
CA MET A 166 -9.21 2.18 -6.89
C MET A 166 -9.72 3.61 -6.73
N GLN A 167 -10.15 4.25 -7.83
CA GLN A 167 -10.69 5.61 -7.80
C GLN A 167 -11.91 5.72 -6.87
N ASN A 168 -12.77 4.70 -6.85
CA ASN A 168 -13.97 4.65 -6.01
C ASN A 168 -13.73 4.13 -4.58
N GLY A 169 -12.48 3.86 -4.20
CA GLY A 169 -12.14 3.33 -2.86
C GLY A 169 -12.71 1.94 -2.56
N LYS A 170 -13.06 1.16 -3.60
CA LYS A 170 -13.59 -0.21 -3.48
C LYS A 170 -12.49 -1.27 -3.42
N ILE A 171 -11.23 -0.86 -3.52
CA ILE A 171 -10.03 -1.66 -3.29
C ILE A 171 -9.18 -0.95 -2.24
N ASN A 172 -8.57 -1.71 -1.33
CA ASN A 172 -7.59 -1.15 -0.41
C ASN A 172 -6.41 -0.57 -1.22
N PRO A 173 -6.02 0.71 -1.04
CA PRO A 173 -4.96 1.33 -1.83
C PRO A 173 -3.64 0.56 -1.84
N VAL A 174 -3.25 -0.05 -0.71
CA VAL A 174 -2.00 -0.82 -0.60
C VAL A 174 -2.07 -2.08 -1.46
N ALA A 175 -3.15 -2.86 -1.32
CA ALA A 175 -3.39 -4.03 -2.15
C ALA A 175 -3.51 -3.65 -3.63
N GLY A 176 -4.16 -2.51 -3.91
CA GLY A 176 -4.21 -1.89 -5.22
C GLY A 176 -2.82 -1.75 -5.83
N ILE A 177 -1.92 -1.01 -5.19
CA ILE A 177 -0.54 -0.80 -5.67
C ILE A 177 0.18 -2.13 -5.92
N PHE A 178 0.07 -3.10 -5.00
CA PHE A 178 0.67 -4.43 -5.19
C PHE A 178 0.13 -5.14 -6.43
N LEU A 179 -1.18 -5.15 -6.63
CA LEU A 179 -1.80 -5.74 -7.83
C LEU A 179 -1.38 -5.00 -9.11
N GLY A 180 -1.26 -3.67 -9.06
CA GLY A 180 -0.83 -2.84 -10.18
C GLY A 180 0.59 -3.13 -10.63
N LYS A 181 1.52 -3.20 -9.67
CA LYS A 181 2.92 -3.57 -9.93
C LYS A 181 3.03 -5.00 -10.47
N ASN A 182 2.32 -5.92 -9.82
CA ASN A 182 2.42 -7.34 -10.13
C ASN A 182 1.80 -7.68 -11.48
N ASN A 183 0.57 -7.25 -11.73
CA ASN A 183 -0.16 -7.63 -12.93
C ASN A 183 0.18 -6.69 -14.10
N TYR A 184 -0.01 -5.38 -13.93
CA TYR A 184 0.00 -4.42 -15.03
C TYR A 184 1.39 -3.82 -15.33
N GLY A 185 2.35 -4.03 -14.42
CA GLY A 185 3.73 -3.56 -14.58
C GLY A 185 3.94 -2.10 -14.17
N TYR A 186 3.06 -1.55 -13.33
CA TYR A 186 3.29 -0.23 -12.73
C TYR A 186 4.55 -0.22 -11.88
N GLN A 187 5.24 0.92 -11.85
CA GLN A 187 6.50 1.08 -11.14
C GLN A 187 6.47 2.41 -10.39
N ASP A 188 6.90 2.38 -9.13
CA ASP A 188 7.15 3.60 -8.38
C ASP A 188 8.52 4.10 -8.81
N LYS A 189 8.58 5.31 -9.38
CA LYS A 189 9.83 5.99 -9.73
C LYS A 189 10.15 7.01 -8.64
N THR A 190 11.35 6.91 -8.07
CA THR A 190 11.90 7.91 -7.15
C THR A 190 13.11 8.54 -7.83
N GLU A 191 13.03 9.83 -8.12
CA GLU A 191 14.16 10.59 -8.64
C GLU A 191 14.91 11.21 -7.45
N TYR A 192 16.20 10.92 -7.32
CA TYR A 192 17.06 11.56 -6.33
C TYR A 192 17.93 12.58 -7.05
N VAL A 193 17.71 13.87 -6.75
CA VAL A 193 18.59 14.94 -7.23
C VAL A 193 19.78 15.01 -6.27
N LEU A 194 20.86 14.30 -6.60
CA LEU A 194 22.16 14.55 -6.00
C LEU A 194 22.59 15.93 -6.49
N THR A 195 22.40 16.96 -5.66
CA THR A 195 23.14 18.21 -5.86
C THR A 195 24.54 17.95 -5.35
N PRO A 196 25.56 17.79 -6.22
CA PRO A 196 26.92 17.66 -5.74
C PRO A 196 27.22 18.88 -4.90
N ASN A 197 27.56 18.66 -3.62
CA ASN A 197 28.13 19.70 -2.78
C ASN A 197 29.50 19.96 -3.39
N SER A 198 29.58 20.90 -4.33
CA SER A 198 30.84 21.45 -4.82
C SER A 198 31.45 22.18 -3.64
N ASN A 199 32.04 21.42 -2.71
CA ASN A 199 33.07 21.92 -1.83
C ASN A 199 34.12 22.47 -2.80
N ASN A 200 34.22 23.78 -2.88
CA ASN A 200 35.17 24.47 -3.75
C ASN A 200 36.52 23.78 -3.59
N GLU A 201 36.98 23.07 -4.62
CA GLU A 201 38.33 22.49 -4.65
C GLU A 201 39.39 23.62 -4.53
N ASP A 202 38.97 24.86 -4.78
CA ASP A 202 39.74 26.09 -4.63
C ASP A 202 40.00 26.51 -3.17
N GLU A 203 39.38 25.88 -2.17
CA GLU A 203 39.55 26.26 -0.75
C GLU A 203 40.58 25.40 0.02
N TYR A 204 41.22 24.43 -0.65
CA TYR A 204 42.34 23.69 -0.06
C TYR A 204 43.68 24.25 -0.53
N SER A 205 44.29 25.08 0.31
CA SER A 205 45.71 25.45 0.13
C SER A 205 46.58 24.19 0.12
N ALA A 206 47.62 24.18 -0.73
CA ALA A 206 48.58 23.08 -0.82
C ALA A 206 49.16 22.67 0.54
N ASP A 207 49.25 23.62 1.49
CA ASP A 207 49.71 23.38 2.85
C ASP A 207 48.75 22.51 3.68
N ASP A 208 47.44 22.66 3.50
CA ASP A 208 46.45 21.87 4.23
C ASP A 208 46.32 20.45 3.67
N ILE A 209 46.56 20.28 2.36
CA ILE A 209 46.71 18.95 1.75
C ILE A 209 47.95 18.27 2.34
N LYS A 210 49.09 18.97 2.41
CA LYS A 210 50.35 18.44 2.93
C LYS A 210 50.24 17.96 4.39
N LYS A 211 49.53 18.70 5.25
CA LYS A 211 49.29 18.29 6.65
C LYS A 211 48.54 16.97 6.78
N ARG A 212 47.56 16.69 5.91
CA ARG A 212 46.80 15.42 5.95
C ARG A 212 47.69 14.22 5.65
N TYR A 213 48.62 14.35 4.70
CA TYR A 213 49.56 13.27 4.36
C TYR A 213 50.69 13.09 5.40
N LEU A 214 51.17 14.18 6.00
CA LEU A 214 52.16 14.12 7.11
C LEU A 214 51.60 13.43 8.37
N ILE A 215 50.30 13.55 8.62
CA ILE A 215 49.64 12.84 9.73
C ILE A 215 49.53 11.33 9.43
N ALA A 216 49.25 10.97 8.18
CA ALA A 216 49.17 9.57 7.75
C ALA A 216 50.52 8.84 7.83
N GLU A 217 51.64 9.52 7.51
CA GLU A 217 52.98 8.96 7.65
C GLU A 217 53.38 8.72 9.12
N LYS A 218 52.97 9.60 10.04
CA LYS A 218 53.25 9.42 11.48
C LYS A 218 52.48 8.27 12.14
N SER A 219 51.38 7.82 11.55
CA SER A 219 50.61 6.66 12.02
C SER A 219 51.09 5.31 11.44
N GLY A 220 52.13 5.31 10.59
CA GLY A 220 52.58 4.12 9.85
C GLY A 220 53.96 3.55 10.23
N GLN A 221 54.65 4.07 11.24
CA GLN A 221 55.91 3.48 11.75
C GLN A 221 55.70 2.85 13.12
N GLY A 222 55.43 1.54 13.12
CA GLY A 222 55.26 0.74 14.33
C GLY A 222 54.94 -0.70 13.97
N GLY A 223 55.91 -1.41 13.40
CA GLY A 223 55.79 -2.83 13.04
C GLY A 223 57.16 -3.42 12.76
N ASP A 224 57.93 -3.67 13.82
CA ASP A 224 59.14 -4.47 13.77
C ASP A 224 58.81 -5.92 13.37
N LEU A 225 59.50 -6.45 12.36
CA LEU A 225 59.60 -7.87 12.05
C LEU A 225 60.94 -8.37 12.63
N PRO A 226 60.97 -9.48 13.40
CA PRO A 226 62.24 -10.03 13.89
C PRO A 226 62.95 -10.78 12.77
N GLU A 227 64.25 -10.55 12.62
CA GLU A 227 65.17 -11.46 11.95
C GLU A 227 65.81 -12.40 13.00
N ASP A 228 66.13 -13.60 12.51
CA ASP A 228 66.66 -14.84 13.12
C ASP A 228 65.69 -15.78 13.86
#